data_AF-A0A840D0Z8-F1
#
_entry.id   AF-A0A840D0Z8-F1
#
_cell.length_a   1.000
_cell.length_b   1.000
_cell.length_c   1.000
_cell.angle_alpha   90.00
_cell.angle_beta   90.00
_cell.angle_gamma   90.00
#
_symmetry.space_group_name_H-M   'P 1'
#
loop_
_entity.id
_entity.type
_entity.pdbx_description
1 polymer ?
#
loop_
_entity_poly.entity_id
_entity_poly.type
_entity_poly.pdbx_seq_one_letter_code
_entity_poly.pdbx_strand_id
1 'polypeptide(L)'
;MRNRQLLKLAACLIGMASLVLQGCTGKATNCNNLCGSWTSVEGKPDVLIYKEGGAYKVTVSGRSGISRRLKPATYLLVRENGNLFINTGYRIDLSYNEATDVLTFSPNGDYVRAETKRKKQKTWE
;
A
#
# COMPACT_ATOMS: atom_id res chain seq x y z
N MET A 1 -19.14 10.83 52.28
CA MET A 1 -18.22 9.74 51.84
C MET A 1 -18.47 9.22 50.42
N ARG A 2 -19.68 9.33 49.85
CA ARG A 2 -20.07 8.81 48.52
C ARG A 2 -19.39 9.50 47.32
N ASN A 3 -19.12 10.81 47.39
CA ASN A 3 -18.52 11.58 46.29
C ASN A 3 -17.05 11.24 46.02
N ARG A 4 -16.31 10.83 47.06
CA ARG A 4 -14.88 10.50 46.95
C ARG A 4 -14.64 9.17 46.23
N GLN A 5 -15.61 8.25 46.29
CA GLN A 5 -15.61 6.99 45.54
C GLN A 5 -16.03 7.20 44.08
N LEU A 6 -17.01 8.07 43.83
CA LEU A 6 -17.39 8.48 42.47
C LEU A 6 -16.23 9.15 41.73
N LEU A 7 -15.47 10.04 42.39
CA LEU A 7 -14.30 10.69 41.80
C LEU A 7 -13.20 9.69 41.43
N LYS A 8 -12.97 8.66 42.25
CA LYS A 8 -12.00 7.59 41.95
C LYS A 8 -12.42 6.72 40.77
N LEU A 9 -13.71 6.38 40.70
CA LEU A 9 -14.28 5.62 39.57
C LEU A 9 -14.21 6.41 38.27
N ALA A 10 -14.54 7.70 38.30
CA ALA A 10 -14.45 8.58 37.14
C ALA A 10 -13.00 8.71 36.64
N ALA A 11 -12.03 8.90 37.54
CA ALA A 11 -10.61 8.94 37.16
C ALA A 11 -10.13 7.62 36.53
N CYS A 12 -10.58 6.48 37.06
CA CYS A 12 -10.24 5.16 36.54
C CYS A 12 -10.83 4.94 35.13
N LEU A 13 -12.08 5.36 34.91
CA LEU A 13 -12.74 5.25 33.61
C LEU A 13 -12.10 6.15 32.54
N ILE A 14 -11.68 7.36 32.91
CA ILE A 14 -10.95 8.26 31.99
C ILE A 14 -9.58 7.68 31.63
N GLY A 15 -8.85 7.12 32.61
CA GLY A 15 -7.58 6.43 32.36
C GLY A 15 -7.73 5.24 31.40
N MET A 16 -8.76 4.40 31.60
CA MET A 16 -9.04 3.28 30.70
C MET A 16 -9.45 3.73 29.30
N ALA A 17 -10.25 4.80 29.18
CA ALA A 17 -10.64 5.35 27.88
C ALA A 17 -9.43 5.90 27.09
N SER A 18 -8.44 6.50 27.77
CA SER A 18 -7.23 7.00 27.11
C SER A 18 -6.34 5.89 26.54
N LEU A 19 -6.34 4.70 27.12
CA LEU A 19 -5.59 3.54 26.61
C LEU A 19 -6.22 2.94 25.34
N VAL A 20 -7.54 3.07 25.18
CA VAL A 20 -8.25 2.59 23.97
C VAL A 20 -7.96 3.47 22.76
N LEU A 21 -7.61 4.75 22.96
CA LEU A 21 -7.41 5.71 21.86
C LEU A 21 -6.05 5.59 21.14
N GLN A 22 -5.10 4.80 21.65
CA GLN A 22 -3.81 4.59 20.99
C GLN A 22 -3.90 3.62 19.78
N GLY A 23 -5.06 3.01 19.53
CA GLY A 23 -5.22 1.90 18.57
C GLY A 23 -5.37 2.25 17.09
N CYS A 24 -5.52 3.52 16.68
CA CYS A 24 -5.93 3.83 15.30
C CYS A 24 -5.14 4.95 14.61
N THR A 25 -3.89 5.21 15.01
CA THR A 25 -3.01 6.07 14.19
C THR A 25 -1.79 5.27 13.76
N GLY A 26 -2.03 4.25 12.94
CA GLY A 26 -0.98 3.71 12.08
C GLY A 26 -0.43 4.87 11.28
N LYS A 27 0.73 5.38 11.71
CA LYS A 27 1.42 6.55 11.17
C LYS A 27 1.31 6.49 9.65
N ALA A 28 0.47 7.36 9.08
CA ALA A 28 0.20 7.39 7.65
C ALA A 28 1.53 7.67 6.95
N THR A 29 2.25 6.61 6.62
CA THR A 29 3.59 6.75 6.09
C THR A 29 3.42 7.31 4.68
N ASN A 30 4.13 8.38 4.39
CA ASN A 30 4.00 9.07 3.12
C ASN A 30 4.57 8.18 2.00
N CYS A 31 3.71 7.38 1.37
CA CYS A 31 4.01 6.57 0.19
C CYS A 31 3.54 7.28 -1.09
N ASN A 32 3.40 8.62 -1.08
CA ASN A 32 2.92 9.38 -2.24
C ASN A 32 3.84 9.22 -3.46
N ASN A 33 5.15 9.04 -3.25
CA ASN A 33 6.11 8.75 -4.32
C ASN A 33 5.80 7.45 -5.06
N LEU A 34 5.11 6.50 -4.43
CA LEU A 34 4.73 5.23 -5.05
C LEU A 34 3.46 5.33 -5.90
N CYS A 35 2.63 6.35 -5.68
CA CYS A 35 1.37 6.52 -6.39
C CYS A 35 1.60 6.61 -7.91
N GLY A 36 0.69 6.04 -8.68
CA GLY A 36 0.74 6.01 -10.14
C GLY A 36 0.69 4.60 -10.72
N SER A 37 0.74 4.54 -12.05
CA SER A 37 0.72 3.30 -12.81
C SER A 37 2.13 2.75 -13.05
N TRP A 38 2.27 1.45 -12.80
CA TRP A 38 3.49 0.68 -12.87
C TRP A 38 3.31 -0.48 -13.85
N THR A 39 4.26 -0.65 -14.77
CA THR A 39 4.28 -1.71 -15.77
C THR A 39 5.39 -2.70 -15.47
N SER A 40 5.06 -3.98 -15.50
CA SER A 40 6.04 -5.05 -15.26
C SER A 40 7.12 -5.06 -16.34
N VAL A 41 8.36 -5.26 -15.92
CA VAL A 41 9.49 -5.50 -16.84
C VAL A 41 9.38 -6.88 -17.47
N GLU A 42 8.92 -7.88 -16.72
CA GLU A 42 8.85 -9.30 -17.10
C GLU A 42 7.49 -9.75 -17.68
N GLY A 43 6.58 -8.81 -17.97
CA GLY A 43 5.27 -9.13 -18.55
C GLY A 43 4.25 -9.70 -17.55
N LYS A 44 4.46 -9.48 -16.24
CA LYS A 44 3.42 -9.68 -15.21
C LYS A 44 2.30 -8.61 -15.37
N PRO A 45 1.12 -8.80 -14.74
CA PRO A 45 0.07 -7.79 -14.74
C PRO A 45 0.54 -6.41 -14.26
N ASP A 46 0.03 -5.35 -14.89
CA ASP A 46 0.31 -3.97 -14.46
C ASP A 46 -0.33 -3.67 -13.10
N VAL A 47 0.25 -2.69 -12.42
CA VAL A 47 -0.13 -2.30 -11.07
C VAL A 47 -0.47 -0.82 -11.01
N LEU A 48 -1.52 -0.46 -10.26
CA LEU A 48 -1.86 0.92 -9.91
C LEU A 48 -1.74 1.09 -8.40
N ILE A 49 -0.95 2.08 -7.97
CA ILE A 49 -0.87 2.48 -6.57
C ILE A 49 -1.59 3.83 -6.39
N TYR A 50 -2.48 3.92 -5.41
CA TYR A 50 -3.23 5.14 -5.15
C TYR A 50 -3.56 5.29 -3.66
N LYS A 51 -3.87 6.52 -3.24
CA LYS A 51 -4.28 6.83 -1.87
C LYS A 51 -5.79 6.97 -1.81
N GLU A 52 -6.42 6.30 -0.86
CA GLU A 52 -7.86 6.37 -0.61
C GLU A 52 -8.13 6.28 0.90
N GLY A 53 -8.87 7.27 1.44
CA GLY A 53 -9.23 7.27 2.86
C GLY A 53 -8.03 7.28 3.82
N GLY A 54 -6.89 7.87 3.41
CA GLY A 54 -5.66 7.89 4.20
C GLY A 54 -4.78 6.63 4.09
N ALA A 55 -5.28 5.56 3.50
CA ALA A 55 -4.53 4.34 3.21
C ALA A 55 -4.02 4.34 1.76
N TYR A 56 -2.94 3.59 1.51
CA TYR A 56 -2.46 3.34 0.15
C TYR A 56 -2.95 1.97 -0.29
N LYS A 57 -3.41 1.90 -1.54
CA LYS A 57 -3.98 0.69 -2.15
C LYS A 57 -3.20 0.36 -3.41
N VAL A 58 -3.08 -0.94 -3.65
CA VAL A 58 -2.38 -1.52 -4.80
C VAL A 58 -3.39 -2.35 -5.57
N THR A 59 -3.75 -1.91 -6.79
CA THR A 59 -4.61 -2.67 -7.69
C THR A 59 -3.77 -3.35 -8.74
N VAL A 60 -3.89 -4.68 -8.82
CA VAL A 60 -3.27 -5.50 -9.87
C VAL A 60 -4.30 -5.70 -10.97
N SER A 61 -4.01 -5.21 -12.17
CA SER A 61 -4.91 -5.32 -13.33
C SER A 61 -4.15 -5.86 -14.53
N GLY A 62 -4.53 -7.06 -14.98
CA GLY A 62 -3.86 -7.71 -16.12
C GLY A 62 -4.54 -7.43 -17.46
N ARG A 63 -3.73 -7.27 -18.50
CA ARG A 63 -4.11 -7.62 -19.88
C ARG A 63 -3.59 -9.03 -20.14
N SER A 64 -4.48 -10.03 -20.26
CA SER A 64 -4.09 -11.30 -20.88
C SER A 64 -4.25 -11.14 -22.39
N GLY A 65 -3.18 -11.37 -23.14
CA GLY A 65 -3.13 -11.17 -24.59
C GLY A 65 -4.06 -12.07 -25.43
N ILE A 66 -4.87 -12.96 -24.83
CA ILE A 66 -5.64 -13.95 -25.58
C ILE A 66 -7.17 -13.88 -25.38
N SER A 67 -7.72 -13.41 -24.24
CA SER A 67 -9.17 -13.15 -24.06
C SER A 67 -9.55 -12.86 -22.60
N ARG A 68 -8.76 -13.30 -21.62
CA ARG A 68 -9.16 -13.21 -20.21
C ARG A 68 -8.67 -11.92 -19.55
N ARG A 69 -9.51 -10.87 -19.53
CA ARG A 69 -9.31 -9.76 -18.58
C ARG A 69 -9.28 -10.35 -17.18
N LEU A 70 -8.14 -10.28 -16.50
CA LEU A 70 -8.06 -10.64 -15.09
C LEU A 70 -8.93 -9.63 -14.33
N LYS A 71 -9.85 -10.14 -13.49
CA LYS A 71 -10.61 -9.27 -12.58
C LYS A 71 -9.60 -8.51 -11.73
N PRO A 72 -9.65 -7.17 -11.70
CA PRO A 72 -8.73 -6.40 -10.88
C PRO A 72 -8.85 -6.83 -9.41
N ALA A 73 -7.70 -6.98 -8.76
CA ALA A 73 -7.63 -7.27 -7.33
C ALA A 73 -6.94 -6.11 -6.62
N THR A 74 -7.52 -5.62 -5.53
CA THR A 74 -7.02 -4.48 -4.78
C THR A 74 -6.59 -4.90 -3.38
N TYR A 75 -5.38 -4.53 -3.00
CA TYR A 75 -4.74 -4.87 -1.74
C TYR A 75 -4.35 -3.59 -0.98
N LEU A 76 -4.22 -3.69 0.34
CA LEU A 76 -3.70 -2.60 1.17
C LEU A 76 -2.18 -2.64 1.17
N LEU A 77 -1.57 -1.48 0.92
CA LEU A 77 -0.14 -1.28 1.12
C LEU A 77 0.12 -0.97 2.59
N VAL A 78 0.86 -1.85 3.24
CA VAL A 78 1.21 -1.75 4.65
C VAL A 78 2.67 -1.38 4.77
N ARG A 79 2.98 -0.45 5.68
CA ARG A 79 4.35 -0.22 6.14
C ARG A 79 4.46 -0.58 7.62
N GLU A 80 5.36 -1.49 7.93
CA GLU A 80 5.64 -1.93 9.29
C GLU A 80 7.14 -2.06 9.49
N ASN A 81 7.68 -1.42 10.53
CA ASN A 81 9.12 -1.43 10.85
C ASN A 81 10.03 -1.04 9.67
N GLY A 82 9.56 -0.09 8.83
CA GLY A 82 10.27 0.35 7.63
C GLY A 82 10.00 -0.48 6.37
N ASN A 83 9.49 -1.69 6.51
CA ASN A 83 9.21 -2.61 5.40
C ASN A 83 7.84 -2.35 4.78
N LEU A 84 7.78 -2.30 3.45
CA LEU A 84 6.54 -2.19 2.69
C LEU A 84 6.11 -3.56 2.19
N PHE A 85 4.83 -3.88 2.31
CA PHE A 85 4.30 -5.13 1.77
C PHE A 85 2.80 -5.03 1.46
N ILE A 86 2.32 -5.96 0.64
CA ILE A 86 0.89 -6.24 0.46
C ILE A 86 0.61 -7.69 0.87
N ASN A 87 -0.61 -7.97 1.31
CA ASN A 87 -1.08 -9.33 1.58
C ASN A 87 -2.12 -9.73 0.53
N THR A 88 -1.78 -10.73 -0.28
CA THR A 88 -2.65 -11.25 -1.34
C THR A 88 -3.19 -12.64 -1.03
N GLY A 89 -3.07 -13.09 0.22
CA GLY A 89 -3.13 -14.51 0.64
C GLY A 89 -1.74 -15.04 1.04
N TYR A 90 -0.68 -14.33 0.64
CA TYR A 90 0.69 -14.45 1.12
C TYR A 90 1.33 -13.04 1.10
N ARG A 91 2.45 -12.89 1.80
CA ARG A 91 3.18 -11.63 1.89
C ARG A 91 4.00 -11.40 0.61
N ILE A 92 3.83 -10.22 0.01
CA ILE A 92 4.63 -9.73 -1.10
C ILE A 92 5.32 -8.46 -0.61
N ASP A 93 6.64 -8.48 -0.50
CA ASP A 93 7.43 -7.33 -0.09
C ASP A 93 7.63 -6.37 -1.26
N LEU A 94 7.66 -5.06 -0.95
CA LEU A 94 7.90 -3.98 -1.89
C LEU A 94 9.16 -3.22 -1.52
N SER A 95 10.02 -2.97 -2.51
CA SER A 95 11.14 -2.04 -2.39
C SER A 95 11.09 -1.02 -3.52
N TYR A 96 11.40 0.23 -3.20
CA TYR A 96 11.44 1.31 -4.17
C TYR A 96 12.83 1.94 -4.20
N ASN A 97 13.42 1.97 -5.39
CA ASN A 97 14.67 2.67 -5.64
C ASN A 97 14.36 4.05 -6.25
N GLU A 98 14.57 5.10 -5.45
CA GLU A 98 14.33 6.50 -5.86
C GLU A 98 15.27 6.98 -6.97
N ALA A 99 16.51 6.45 -7.03
CA ALA A 99 17.51 6.89 -8.01
C ALA A 99 17.20 6.39 -9.43
N THR A 100 16.59 5.20 -9.55
CA THR A 100 16.26 4.57 -10.84
C THR A 100 14.78 4.57 -11.16
N ASP A 101 13.94 5.07 -10.24
CA ASP A 101 12.47 4.99 -10.29
C ASP A 101 11.95 3.57 -10.60
N VAL A 102 12.49 2.58 -9.89
CA VAL A 102 12.13 1.16 -10.01
C VAL A 102 11.44 0.69 -8.75
N LEU A 103 10.28 0.07 -8.92
CA LEU A 103 9.52 -0.59 -7.86
C LEU A 103 9.62 -2.11 -8.03
N THR A 104 10.12 -2.80 -7.02
CA THR A 104 10.26 -4.26 -7.04
C THR A 104 9.21 -4.88 -6.13
N PHE A 105 8.46 -5.85 -6.65
CA PHE A 105 7.60 -6.72 -5.86
C PHE A 105 8.29 -8.07 -5.73
N SER A 106 8.63 -8.52 -4.54
CA SER A 106 9.21 -9.86 -4.36
C SER A 106 8.11 -10.89 -4.13
N PRO A 107 7.98 -11.95 -4.95
CA PRO A 107 8.92 -12.44 -5.98
C PRO A 107 8.55 -12.05 -7.43
N ASN A 108 7.63 -11.13 -7.64
CA ASN A 108 7.06 -10.76 -8.96
C ASN A 108 7.95 -9.86 -9.84
N GLY A 109 9.14 -9.50 -9.39
CA GLY A 109 10.14 -8.77 -10.15
C GLY A 109 9.92 -7.25 -10.18
N ASP A 110 10.59 -6.62 -11.15
CA ASP A 110 10.69 -5.17 -11.27
C ASP A 110 9.57 -4.55 -12.12
N TYR A 111 9.21 -3.33 -11.73
CA TYR A 111 8.21 -2.50 -12.36
C TYR A 111 8.75 -1.09 -12.58
N VAL A 112 8.37 -0.50 -13.71
CA VAL A 112 8.73 0.87 -14.12
C VAL A 112 7.46 1.68 -14.39
N ARG A 113 7.53 3.00 -14.38
CA ARG A 113 6.35 3.84 -14.71
C ARG A 113 5.80 3.51 -16.08
N ALA A 114 4.47 3.42 -16.16
CA ALA A 114 3.78 3.10 -17.41
C ALA A 114 4.05 4.12 -18.54
N GLU A 115 4.29 5.40 -18.20
CA GLU A 115 4.65 6.43 -19.17
C GLU A 115 5.99 6.17 -19.87
N THR A 116 6.98 5.64 -19.14
CA THR A 116 8.33 5.36 -19.65
C THR A 116 8.31 4.24 -20.70
N LYS A 117 7.53 3.18 -20.46
CA LYS A 117 7.35 2.07 -21.43
C LYS A 117 6.71 2.55 -22.74
N ARG A 118 5.68 3.41 -22.68
CA ARG A 118 4.97 3.91 -23.88
C ARG A 118 5.86 4.78 -24.76
N LYS A 119 6.73 5.61 -24.16
CA LYS A 119 7.71 6.41 -24.93
C LYS A 119 8.73 5.54 -25.65
N LYS A 120 9.25 4.52 -24.96
CA LYS A 120 10.21 3.59 -25.57
C LYS A 120 9.57 2.88 -26.76
N GLN A 121 8.38 2.30 -26.61
CA GLN A 121 7.70 1.60 -27.72
C GLN A 121 7.47 2.49 -28.96
N LYS A 122 7.02 3.74 -28.78
CA LYS A 122 6.84 4.68 -29.90
C LYS A 122 8.14 5.13 -30.59
N THR A 123 9.30 4.89 -29.98
CA THR A 123 10.61 5.28 -30.54
C THR A 123 11.21 4.16 -31.41
N TRP A 124 10.65 2.94 -31.34
CA TRP A 124 11.09 1.78 -32.11
C TRP A 124 10.03 1.30 -33.12
N GLU A 125 8.95 2.06 -33.29
CA GLU A 125 7.91 1.91 -34.32
C GLU A 125 8.07 3.03 -35.35
#